data_AF-A0A2E9WPE4-F1
#
_entry.id   AF-A0A2E9WPE4-F1
#
_cell.length_a   1.000
_cell.length_b   1.000
_cell.length_c   1.000
_cell.angle_alpha   90.00
_cell.angle_beta   90.00
_cell.angle_gamma   90.00
#
_symmetry.space_group_name_H-M   'P 1'
#
loop_
_entity.id
_entity.type
_entity.pdbx_description
1 polymer ?
#
loop_
_entity_poly.entity_id
_entity_poly.type
_entity_poly.pdbx_seq_one_letter_code
_entity_poly.pdbx_strand_id
1 'polypeptide(L)'
;WSATEELVIYDDQAIGGRRNTWATLNHEAFHQFIYYFFANLSPGTWYNEGNADFYSGYKLNSRRHYELGRFDWRNSTIKAEIREDKNVPLESLVAATKAQYYARAPLANPRTGQEGTFSRYPHGWSFMYFLRTGKANRAKKWESDWDAILPTYLATLIETGDPEAANDAAFAGVDWANLEASWSEYIVRGK
;
A
#
# COMPACT_ATOMS: atom_id res chain seq x y z
N TRP A 1 7.00 -13.19 -9.39
CA TRP A 1 8.27 -13.56 -10.02
C TRP A 1 8.04 -14.70 -10.99
N SER A 2 8.11 -14.42 -12.29
CA SER A 2 8.16 -15.46 -13.32
C SER A 2 9.51 -16.18 -13.23
N ALA A 3 9.58 -17.43 -13.66
CA ALA A 3 10.80 -18.22 -13.67
C ALA A 3 11.88 -17.71 -14.66
N THR A 4 11.60 -16.63 -15.39
CA THR A 4 12.42 -16.14 -16.52
C THR A 4 13.09 -14.79 -16.28
N GLU A 5 12.92 -14.16 -15.10
CA GLU A 5 13.48 -12.81 -14.78
C GLU A 5 13.14 -11.68 -15.79
N GLU A 6 12.27 -11.97 -16.76
CA GLU A 6 11.86 -11.05 -17.82
C GLU A 6 10.45 -10.51 -17.55
N LEU A 7 10.31 -9.19 -17.59
CA LEU A 7 9.03 -8.50 -17.55
C LEU A 7 8.59 -8.17 -18.98
N VAL A 8 7.64 -8.95 -19.49
CA VAL A 8 7.02 -8.71 -20.81
C VAL A 8 5.78 -7.85 -20.62
N ILE A 9 5.73 -6.71 -21.30
CA ILE A 9 4.62 -5.75 -21.22
C ILE A 9 4.12 -5.43 -22.62
N TYR A 10 2.80 -5.42 -22.80
CA TYR A 10 2.14 -4.98 -24.02
C TYR A 10 0.86 -4.20 -23.70
N ASP A 11 0.47 -3.29 -24.61
CA ASP A 11 -0.75 -2.49 -24.47
C ASP A 11 -1.99 -3.30 -24.86
N ASP A 12 -2.62 -3.99 -23.90
CA ASP A 12 -3.92 -4.64 -24.11
C ASP A 12 -5.05 -3.60 -24.22
N GLN A 13 -5.36 -3.21 -25.45
CA GLN A 13 -6.39 -2.22 -25.76
C GLN A 13 -7.79 -2.65 -25.31
N ALA A 14 -8.07 -3.94 -25.13
CA ALA A 14 -9.39 -4.42 -24.74
C ALA A 14 -9.72 -4.19 -23.26
N ILE A 15 -8.71 -4.09 -22.38
CA ILE A 15 -8.90 -3.98 -20.93
C ILE A 15 -8.61 -2.57 -20.42
N GLY A 16 -7.55 -1.93 -20.91
CA GLY A 16 -7.22 -0.55 -20.49
C GLY A 16 -6.00 0.07 -21.14
N GLY A 17 -5.41 -0.63 -22.12
CA GLY A 17 -4.34 -0.16 -22.98
C GLY A 17 -3.16 0.41 -22.20
N ARG A 18 -2.57 1.46 -22.76
CA ARG A 18 -1.37 2.11 -22.23
C ARG A 18 -1.47 2.56 -20.77
N ARG A 19 -2.66 2.95 -20.30
CA ARG A 19 -2.83 3.35 -18.89
C ARG A 19 -2.56 2.19 -17.95
N ASN A 20 -3.08 1.01 -18.29
CA ASN A 20 -2.92 -0.20 -17.50
C ASN A 20 -1.48 -0.71 -17.57
N THR A 21 -0.90 -0.73 -18.78
CA THR A 21 0.52 -0.99 -19.03
C THR A 21 1.41 -0.13 -18.13
N TRP A 22 1.16 1.17 -18.10
CA TRP A 22 1.98 2.12 -17.35
C TRP A 22 1.90 1.89 -15.84
N ALA A 23 0.70 1.60 -15.34
CA ALA A 23 0.52 1.26 -13.93
C ALA A 23 1.29 -0.02 -13.57
N THR A 24 1.19 -1.08 -14.38
CA THR A 24 1.96 -2.32 -14.18
C THR A 24 3.46 -2.07 -14.26
N LEU A 25 3.93 -1.32 -15.26
CA LEU A 25 5.34 -0.98 -15.41
C LEU A 25 5.89 -0.31 -14.14
N ASN A 26 5.17 0.68 -13.60
CA ASN A 26 5.61 1.39 -12.39
C ASN A 26 5.59 0.48 -11.15
N HIS A 27 4.58 -0.39 -11.02
CA HIS A 27 4.49 -1.38 -9.93
C HIS A 27 5.72 -2.31 -9.93
N GLU A 28 6.00 -2.92 -11.07
CA GLU A 28 7.09 -3.90 -11.21
C GLU A 28 8.47 -3.22 -11.21
N ALA A 29 8.60 -2.02 -11.77
CA ALA A 29 9.83 -1.23 -11.70
C ALA A 29 10.16 -0.84 -10.25
N PHE A 30 9.17 -0.57 -9.42
CA PHE A 30 9.40 -0.39 -7.99
C PHE A 30 9.94 -1.66 -7.35
N HIS A 31 9.37 -2.84 -7.66
CA HIS A 31 9.90 -4.11 -7.16
C HIS A 31 11.35 -4.37 -7.58
N GLN A 32 11.75 -3.97 -8.78
CA GLN A 32 13.16 -4.01 -9.19
C GLN A 32 14.01 -3.03 -8.39
N PHE A 33 13.57 -1.77 -8.24
CA PHE A 33 14.29 -0.76 -7.45
C PHE A 33 14.51 -1.21 -6.01
N ILE A 34 13.45 -1.66 -5.33
CA ILE A 34 13.51 -2.06 -3.92
C ILE A 34 14.36 -3.33 -3.73
N TYR A 35 14.34 -4.27 -4.70
CA TYR A 35 15.23 -5.43 -4.69
C TYR A 35 16.71 -5.02 -4.71
N TYR A 36 17.09 -4.10 -5.61
CA TYR A 36 18.48 -3.60 -5.63
C TYR A 36 18.83 -2.74 -4.41
N PHE A 37 17.86 -2.03 -3.84
CA PHE A 37 18.06 -1.22 -2.64
C PHE A 37 18.29 -2.09 -1.39
N PHE A 38 17.52 -3.16 -1.23
CA PHE A 38 17.57 -4.03 -0.05
C PHE A 38 18.47 -5.26 -0.20
N ALA A 39 18.88 -5.60 -1.42
CA ALA A 39 19.57 -6.84 -1.75
C ALA A 39 18.81 -8.07 -1.20
N ASN A 40 19.30 -8.63 -0.08
CA ASN A 40 18.73 -9.83 0.52
C ASN A 40 17.65 -9.56 1.59
N LEU A 41 17.35 -8.30 1.91
CA LEU A 41 16.30 -7.97 2.88
C LEU A 41 14.91 -8.10 2.26
N SER A 42 14.00 -8.76 2.97
CA SER A 42 12.61 -8.93 2.56
C SER A 42 11.71 -8.03 3.42
N PRO A 43 11.31 -6.84 2.94
CA PRO A 43 10.35 -6.01 3.65
C PRO A 43 9.00 -6.74 3.84
N GLY A 44 8.26 -6.31 4.84
CA GLY A 44 6.88 -6.73 5.07
C GLY A 44 6.02 -6.47 3.85
N THR A 45 5.06 -7.38 3.58
CA THR A 45 4.30 -7.34 2.32
C THR A 45 3.46 -6.08 2.18
N TRP A 46 2.92 -5.53 3.27
CA TRP A 46 2.21 -4.24 3.25
C TRP A 46 3.10 -3.09 2.76
N TYR A 47 4.37 -3.08 3.16
CA TYR A 47 5.32 -2.04 2.80
C TYR A 47 5.76 -2.23 1.34
N ASN A 48 6.11 -3.44 0.94
CA ASN A 48 6.57 -3.72 -0.42
C ASN A 48 5.48 -3.47 -1.47
N GLU A 49 4.33 -4.16 -1.33
CA GLU A 49 3.22 -4.06 -2.28
C GLU A 49 2.52 -2.70 -2.20
N GLY A 50 2.41 -2.13 -0.99
CA GLY A 50 1.82 -0.81 -0.80
C GLY A 50 2.64 0.30 -1.45
N ASN A 51 3.97 0.23 -1.38
CA ASN A 51 4.82 1.14 -2.15
C ASN A 51 4.72 0.88 -3.66
N ALA A 52 4.75 -0.38 -4.11
CA ALA A 52 4.61 -0.71 -5.52
C ALA A 52 3.34 -0.10 -6.13
N ASP A 53 2.18 -0.31 -5.48
CA ASP A 53 0.91 0.29 -5.89
C ASP A 53 0.88 1.82 -5.71
N PHE A 54 1.58 2.38 -4.72
CA PHE A 54 1.70 3.84 -4.58
C PHE A 54 2.40 4.44 -5.80
N TYR A 55 3.51 3.84 -6.25
CA TYR A 55 4.24 4.29 -7.42
C TYR A 55 3.48 4.05 -8.73
N SER A 56 2.58 3.06 -8.79
CA SER A 56 1.62 2.89 -9.90
C SER A 56 0.71 4.10 -10.11
N GLY A 57 0.54 4.96 -9.10
CA GLY A 57 -0.22 6.20 -9.19
C GLY A 57 0.45 7.30 -10.01
N TYR A 58 1.76 7.22 -10.27
CA TYR A 58 2.48 8.26 -11.01
C TYR A 58 2.19 8.19 -12.52
N LYS A 59 1.92 9.36 -13.10
CA LYS A 59 1.70 9.54 -14.54
C LYS A 59 2.68 10.57 -15.08
N LEU A 60 3.18 10.34 -16.29
CA LEU A 60 3.96 11.34 -17.01
C LEU A 60 2.99 12.35 -17.63
N ASN A 61 3.06 13.62 -17.22
CA ASN A 61 2.21 14.67 -17.76
C ASN A 61 2.76 15.21 -19.10
N SER A 62 1.98 16.08 -19.75
CA SER A 62 2.35 16.68 -21.05
C SER A 62 3.63 17.51 -21.01
N ARG A 63 4.09 17.92 -19.83
CA ARG A 63 5.34 18.65 -19.60
C ARG A 63 6.52 17.72 -19.28
N ARG A 64 6.34 16.41 -19.43
CA ARG A 64 7.34 15.37 -19.10
C ARG A 64 7.74 15.37 -17.63
N HIS A 65 6.85 15.81 -16.74
CA HIS A 65 7.03 15.68 -15.30
C HIS A 65 6.16 14.54 -14.76
N TYR A 66 6.67 13.84 -13.76
CA TYR A 66 5.89 12.85 -13.03
C TYR A 66 4.96 13.52 -12.04
N GLU A 67 3.67 13.19 -12.13
CA GLU A 67 2.63 13.68 -11.24
C GLU A 67 1.98 12.49 -10.53
N LEU A 68 1.89 12.58 -9.21
CA LEU A 68 1.23 11.57 -8.39
C LEU A 68 -0.29 11.72 -8.54
N GLY A 69 -0.93 10.73 -9.15
CA GLY A 69 -2.37 10.53 -9.08
C GLY A 69 -2.75 9.48 -8.05
N ARG A 70 -4.07 9.34 -7.81
CA ARG A 70 -4.60 8.15 -7.13
C ARG A 70 -4.55 6.96 -8.10
N PHE A 71 -4.24 5.77 -7.59
CA PHE A 71 -4.23 4.57 -8.43
C PHE A 71 -5.66 4.07 -8.66
N ASP A 72 -6.15 4.24 -9.89
CA ASP A 72 -7.54 3.97 -10.28
C ASP A 72 -8.00 2.56 -9.92
N TRP A 73 -7.13 1.55 -10.01
CA TRP A 73 -7.46 0.14 -9.74
C TRP A 73 -7.74 -0.17 -8.26
N ARG A 74 -7.26 0.69 -7.35
CA ARG A 74 -7.35 0.45 -5.90
C ARG A 74 -8.32 1.39 -5.22
N ASN A 75 -8.35 2.64 -5.65
CA ASN A 75 -9.06 3.73 -4.99
C ASN A 75 -10.57 3.51 -4.90
N SER A 76 -11.22 2.99 -5.94
CA SER A 76 -12.66 2.70 -5.91
C SER A 76 -12.99 1.56 -4.95
N THR A 77 -12.22 0.46 -5.01
CA THR A 77 -12.39 -0.72 -4.16
C THR A 77 -12.27 -0.37 -2.69
N ILE A 78 -11.17 0.24 -2.27
CA ILE A 78 -10.98 0.54 -0.84
C ILE A 78 -12.01 1.56 -0.31
N LYS A 79 -12.43 2.53 -1.15
CA LYS A 79 -13.50 3.45 -0.77
C LYS A 79 -14.83 2.74 -0.54
N ALA A 80 -15.15 1.75 -1.38
CA ALA A 80 -16.35 0.94 -1.20
C ALA A 80 -16.23 0.08 0.06
N GLU A 81 -15.10 -0.60 0.26
CA GLU A 81 -14.85 -1.44 1.44
C GLU A 81 -14.95 -0.64 2.75
N ILE A 82 -14.40 0.57 2.82
CA ILE A 82 -14.53 1.44 4.00
C ILE A 82 -15.99 1.86 4.24
N ARG A 83 -16.73 2.22 3.18
CA ARG A 83 -18.13 2.66 3.31
C ARG A 83 -19.07 1.54 3.73
N GLU A 84 -18.74 0.30 3.35
CA GLU A 84 -19.51 -0.90 3.66
C GLU A 84 -19.04 -1.58 4.95
N ASP A 85 -18.06 -1.00 5.67
CA ASP A 85 -17.43 -1.58 6.87
C ASP A 85 -16.87 -3.00 6.62
N LYS A 86 -16.29 -3.17 5.43
CA LYS A 86 -15.70 -4.41 4.93
C LYS A 86 -14.17 -4.36 4.85
N ASN A 87 -13.56 -3.22 5.19
CA ASN A 87 -12.12 -3.10 5.15
C ASN A 87 -11.45 -3.91 6.28
N VAL A 88 -10.26 -4.44 5.98
CA VAL A 88 -9.39 -5.08 6.96
C VAL A 88 -8.80 -4.00 7.89
N PRO A 89 -8.65 -4.25 9.21
CA PRO A 89 -7.98 -3.30 10.08
C PRO A 89 -6.51 -3.08 9.71
N LEU A 90 -6.01 -1.86 9.91
CA LEU A 90 -4.64 -1.50 9.56
C LEU A 90 -3.60 -2.31 10.34
N GLU A 91 -3.84 -2.58 11.62
CA GLU A 91 -2.97 -3.43 12.44
C GLU A 91 -2.86 -4.84 11.84
N SER A 92 -4.00 -5.42 11.45
CA SER A 92 -4.05 -6.74 10.79
C SER A 92 -3.44 -6.74 9.38
N LEU A 93 -3.45 -5.60 8.68
CA LEU A 93 -2.77 -5.43 7.39
C LEU A 93 -1.26 -5.47 7.57
N VAL A 94 -0.75 -4.75 8.57
CA VAL A 94 0.69 -4.60 8.85
C VAL A 94 1.30 -5.91 9.34
N ALA A 95 0.56 -6.67 10.16
CA ALA A 95 0.97 -7.98 10.68
C ALA A 95 0.78 -9.14 9.67
N ALA A 96 0.19 -8.91 8.49
CA ALA A 96 -0.12 -9.98 7.55
C ALA A 96 1.16 -10.60 6.96
N THR A 97 1.27 -11.93 7.06
CA THR A 97 2.27 -12.71 6.31
C THR A 97 2.03 -12.58 4.80
N LYS A 98 3.06 -12.87 3.99
CA LYS A 98 2.95 -12.91 2.53
C LYS A 98 1.81 -13.81 2.03
N ALA A 99 1.66 -14.98 2.65
CA ALA A 99 0.60 -15.93 2.31
C ALA A 99 -0.79 -15.35 2.60
N GLN A 100 -0.97 -14.71 3.77
CA GLN A 100 -2.22 -14.03 4.10
C GLN A 100 -2.48 -12.87 3.14
N TYR A 101 -1.46 -12.05 2.83
CA TYR A 101 -1.61 -10.89 1.96
C TYR A 101 -2.07 -11.26 0.54
N TYR A 102 -1.52 -12.34 -0.02
CA TYR A 102 -1.90 -12.81 -1.35
C TYR A 102 -3.10 -13.75 -1.38
N ALA A 103 -3.56 -14.23 -0.23
CA ALA A 103 -4.71 -15.12 -0.18
C ALA A 103 -5.93 -14.42 -0.79
N ARG A 104 -6.49 -15.04 -1.84
CA ARG A 104 -7.87 -14.76 -2.29
C ARG A 104 -8.90 -15.53 -1.46
N ALA A 105 -8.58 -15.77 -0.19
CA ALA A 105 -9.45 -16.50 0.71
C ALA A 105 -10.47 -15.54 1.33
N PRO A 106 -11.64 -16.05 1.78
CA PRO A 106 -12.47 -15.32 2.72
C PRO A 106 -11.62 -14.92 3.91
N LEU A 107 -11.45 -13.62 4.12
CA LEU A 107 -10.93 -13.11 5.37
C LEU A 107 -12.14 -12.66 6.15
N ALA A 108 -12.33 -13.21 7.34
CA ALA A 108 -13.25 -12.61 8.28
C ALA A 108 -12.71 -11.20 8.57
N ASN A 109 -13.51 -10.17 8.33
CA ASN A 109 -13.23 -8.87 8.91
C ASN A 109 -13.27 -9.05 10.43
N PRO A 110 -12.16 -8.90 11.16
CA PRO A 110 -12.13 -9.20 12.59
C PRO A 110 -12.96 -8.21 13.42
N ARG A 111 -13.40 -7.08 12.86
CA ARG A 111 -14.36 -6.16 13.51
C ARG A 111 -15.81 -6.59 13.34
N THR A 112 -16.20 -7.06 12.16
CA THR A 112 -17.61 -7.33 11.84
C THR A 112 -17.94 -8.83 11.80
N GLY A 113 -16.93 -9.70 11.82
CA GLY A 113 -17.07 -11.14 11.60
C GLY A 113 -17.46 -11.52 10.16
N GLN A 114 -17.56 -10.55 9.25
CA GLN A 114 -18.02 -10.80 7.89
C GLN A 114 -16.94 -11.48 7.06
N GLU A 115 -17.25 -12.65 6.49
CA GLU A 115 -16.38 -13.33 5.54
C GLU A 115 -16.53 -12.73 4.13
N GLY A 116 -15.40 -12.40 3.50
CA GLY A 116 -15.36 -11.94 2.12
C GLY A 116 -13.99 -12.13 1.48
N THR A 117 -13.94 -12.29 0.16
CA THR A 117 -12.68 -12.35 -0.59
C THR A 117 -12.12 -10.93 -0.74
N PHE A 118 -11.29 -10.49 0.21
CA PHE A 118 -10.71 -9.16 0.18
C PHE A 118 -9.29 -9.21 -0.39
N SER A 119 -9.00 -8.30 -1.32
CA SER A 119 -7.62 -8.06 -1.73
C SER A 119 -6.97 -7.15 -0.70
N ARG A 120 -5.81 -7.52 -0.15
CA ARG A 120 -5.03 -6.62 0.71
C ARG A 120 -4.31 -5.52 -0.08
N TYR A 121 -4.25 -5.62 -1.41
CA TYR A 121 -3.61 -4.60 -2.26
C TYR A 121 -4.27 -3.21 -2.17
N PRO A 122 -5.61 -3.04 -2.29
CA PRO A 122 -6.25 -1.75 -2.03
C PRO A 122 -5.93 -1.15 -0.66
N HIS A 123 -5.81 -2.00 0.36
CA HIS A 123 -5.45 -1.61 1.73
C HIS A 123 -3.99 -1.13 1.80
N GLY A 124 -3.04 -1.92 1.29
CA GLY A 124 -1.62 -1.54 1.22
C GLY A 124 -1.39 -0.24 0.44
N TRP A 125 -2.00 -0.11 -0.74
CA TRP A 125 -1.95 1.12 -1.54
C TRP A 125 -2.45 2.33 -0.75
N SER A 126 -3.66 2.24 -0.21
CA SER A 126 -4.31 3.37 0.44
C SER A 126 -3.62 3.78 1.73
N PHE A 127 -3.08 2.82 2.48
CA PHE A 127 -2.33 3.11 3.69
C PHE A 127 -1.01 3.80 3.35
N MET A 128 -0.27 3.31 2.34
CA MET A 128 0.94 3.98 1.86
C MET A 128 0.65 5.39 1.31
N TYR A 129 -0.44 5.55 0.56
CA TYR A 129 -0.89 6.84 0.05
C TYR A 129 -1.20 7.81 1.21
N PHE A 130 -1.91 7.36 2.24
CA PHE A 130 -2.19 8.16 3.44
C PHE A 130 -0.91 8.55 4.19
N LEU A 131 0.00 7.60 4.48
CA LEU A 131 1.23 7.91 5.20
C LEU A 131 2.12 8.90 4.44
N ARG A 132 2.15 8.85 3.10
CA ARG A 132 3.00 9.72 2.28
C ARG A 132 2.39 11.08 1.95
N THR A 133 1.05 11.20 1.98
CA THR A 133 0.37 12.42 1.49
C THR A 133 -0.55 13.06 2.52
N GLY A 134 -0.93 12.34 3.57
CA GLY A 134 -1.92 12.75 4.57
C GLY A 134 -1.54 14.05 5.26
N LYS A 135 -0.29 14.18 5.74
CA LYS A 135 0.21 15.41 6.36
C LYS A 135 0.08 16.62 5.43
N ALA A 136 0.65 16.53 4.23
CA ALA A 136 0.65 17.62 3.26
C ALA A 136 -0.78 18.02 2.84
N ASN A 137 -1.67 17.03 2.76
CA ASN A 137 -3.07 17.21 2.39
C ASN A 137 -4.00 17.46 3.59
N ARG A 138 -3.44 17.71 4.79
CA ARG A 138 -4.16 18.04 6.02
C ARG A 138 -5.23 16.99 6.36
N ALA A 139 -4.84 15.72 6.37
CA ALA A 139 -5.67 14.64 6.90
C ALA A 139 -6.14 15.00 8.31
N LYS A 140 -7.41 14.71 8.60
CA LYS A 140 -7.98 15.03 9.91
C LYS A 140 -7.32 14.19 10.98
N LYS A 141 -7.09 14.79 12.15
CA LYS A 141 -6.47 14.13 13.30
C LYS A 141 -5.09 13.52 13.00
N TRP A 142 -4.37 14.08 12.03
CA TRP A 142 -2.97 13.69 11.80
C TRP A 142 -2.15 13.92 13.07
N GLU A 143 -1.51 12.88 13.58
CA GLU A 143 -0.59 12.97 14.71
C GLU A 143 0.85 13.09 14.22
N SER A 144 1.67 13.86 14.93
CA SER A 144 3.08 14.07 14.57
C SER A 144 3.88 12.77 14.51
N ASP A 145 3.55 11.81 15.36
CA ASP A 145 4.30 10.57 15.49
C ASP A 145 4.17 9.69 14.24
N TRP A 146 3.10 9.87 13.46
CA TRP A 146 2.90 9.16 12.20
C TRP A 146 3.91 9.58 11.12
N ASP A 147 4.54 10.75 11.25
CA ASP A 147 5.62 11.18 10.37
C ASP A 147 6.83 10.23 10.43
N ALA A 148 7.01 9.55 11.57
CA ALA A 148 8.12 8.65 11.81
C ALA A 148 7.87 7.20 11.36
N ILE A 149 6.63 6.80 11.07
CA ILE A 149 6.28 5.39 10.76
C ILE A 149 7.15 4.82 9.63
N LEU A 150 7.14 5.46 8.46
CA LEU A 150 7.91 4.97 7.29
C LEU A 150 9.44 5.03 7.50
N PRO A 151 10.04 6.13 7.98
CA PRO A 151 11.49 6.16 8.21
C PRO A 151 11.93 5.21 9.33
N THR A 152 11.17 5.07 10.42
CA THR A 152 11.48 4.11 11.49
C THR A 152 11.39 2.68 10.99
N TYR A 153 10.32 2.33 10.25
CA TYR A 153 10.20 1.02 9.63
C TYR A 153 11.41 0.67 8.77
N LEU A 154 11.80 1.59 7.88
CA LEU A 154 12.92 1.40 6.98
C LEU A 154 14.25 1.24 7.74
N ALA A 155 14.51 2.13 8.70
CA ALA A 155 15.75 2.11 9.49
C ALA A 155 15.86 0.80 10.29
N THR A 156 14.81 0.41 11.01
CA THR A 156 14.81 -0.83 11.79
C THR A 156 14.93 -2.05 10.91
N LEU A 157 14.27 -2.08 9.74
CA LEU A 157 14.40 -3.18 8.80
C LEU A 157 15.84 -3.31 8.28
N ILE A 158 16.50 -2.20 7.96
CA ILE A 158 17.91 -2.20 7.52
C ILE A 158 18.83 -2.72 8.64
N GLU A 159 18.58 -2.31 9.88
CA GLU A 159 19.40 -2.67 11.03
C GLU A 159 19.23 -4.15 11.43
N THR A 160 17.99 -4.64 11.46
CA THR A 160 17.65 -5.94 12.04
C THR A 160 17.48 -7.04 10.99
N GLY A 161 17.13 -6.65 9.76
CA GLY A 161 16.64 -7.58 8.74
C GLY A 161 15.29 -8.23 9.07
N ASP A 162 14.62 -7.79 10.12
CA ASP A 162 13.39 -8.38 10.65
C ASP A 162 12.18 -7.45 10.40
N PRO A 163 11.25 -7.83 9.51
CA PRO A 163 10.07 -7.02 9.22
C PRO A 163 9.07 -6.95 10.39
N GLU A 164 9.06 -7.91 11.31
CA GLU A 164 8.21 -7.89 12.50
C GLU A 164 8.76 -6.88 13.52
N ALA A 165 10.06 -6.94 13.82
CA ALA A 165 10.73 -5.94 14.64
C ALA A 165 10.60 -4.52 14.06
N ALA A 166 10.65 -4.38 12.73
CA ALA A 166 10.43 -3.11 12.05
C ALA A 166 9.00 -2.59 12.20
N ASN A 167 7.98 -3.48 12.16
CA ASN A 167 6.61 -3.10 12.46
C ASN A 167 6.47 -2.63 13.91
N ASP A 168 6.98 -3.40 14.86
CA ASP A 168 6.89 -3.08 16.29
C ASP A 168 7.52 -1.71 16.59
N ALA A 169 8.70 -1.44 16.03
CA ALA A 169 9.37 -0.15 16.19
C ALA A 169 8.61 1.00 15.52
N ALA A 170 8.09 0.79 14.30
CA ALA A 170 7.40 1.84 13.54
C ALA A 170 6.05 2.25 14.14
N PHE A 171 5.38 1.31 14.83
CA PHE A 171 4.06 1.51 15.41
C PHE A 171 4.06 1.56 16.94
N ALA A 172 5.24 1.60 17.58
CA ALA A 172 5.37 1.72 19.02
C ALA A 172 4.63 2.97 19.54
N GLY A 173 3.62 2.75 20.40
CA GLY A 173 2.82 3.83 20.99
C GLY A 173 1.74 4.44 20.08
N VAL A 174 1.59 3.94 18.84
CA VAL A 174 0.55 4.42 17.92
C VAL A 174 -0.82 3.93 18.37
N ASP A 175 -1.79 4.85 18.51
CA ASP A 175 -3.20 4.50 18.65
C ASP A 175 -3.76 4.04 17.29
N TRP A 176 -3.85 2.73 17.11
CA TRP A 176 -4.39 2.11 15.89
C TRP A 176 -5.81 2.57 15.56
N ALA A 177 -6.67 2.78 16.56
CA ALA A 177 -8.04 3.22 16.32
C ALA A 177 -8.08 4.65 15.79
N ASN A 178 -7.23 5.55 16.31
CA ASN A 178 -7.15 6.91 15.80
C ASN A 178 -6.49 6.97 14.41
N LEU A 179 -5.40 6.22 14.19
CA LEU A 179 -4.74 6.11 12.89
C LEU A 179 -5.72 5.64 11.82
N GLU A 180 -6.51 4.61 12.13
CA GLU A 180 -7.47 4.04 11.21
C GLU A 180 -8.67 4.95 10.94
N ALA A 181 -9.15 5.68 11.95
CA ALA A 181 -10.18 6.69 11.75
C ALA A 181 -9.70 7.83 10.84
N SER A 182 -8.46 8.28 11.01
CA SER A 182 -7.86 9.32 10.15
C SER A 182 -7.66 8.83 8.71
N TRP A 183 -7.10 7.63 8.55
CA TRP A 183 -6.88 7.00 7.25
C TRP A 183 -8.20 6.81 6.50
N SER A 184 -9.20 6.19 7.12
CA SER A 184 -10.49 5.92 6.48
C SER A 184 -11.19 7.21 6.03
N GLU A 185 -11.20 8.24 6.88
CA GLU A 185 -11.75 9.56 6.54
C GLU A 185 -10.99 10.20 5.36
N TYR A 186 -9.66 10.13 5.36
CA TYR A 186 -8.81 10.67 4.30
C TYR A 186 -9.07 9.98 2.95
N ILE A 187 -9.17 8.66 2.95
CA ILE A 187 -9.42 7.87 1.75
C ILE A 187 -10.80 8.15 1.17
N VAL A 188 -11.85 8.15 2.00
CA VAL A 188 -13.24 8.36 1.57
C VAL A 188 -13.46 9.78 1.02
N ARG A 189 -12.86 10.80 1.64
CA ARG A 189 -13.04 12.21 1.23
C ARG A 189 -12.49 12.55 -0.15
N GLY A 190 -11.56 11.75 -0.68
CA GLY A 190 -11.09 11.93 -2.04
C GLY A 190 -10.19 13.15 -2.27
N LYS A 191 -9.58 13.73 -1.22
CA LYS A 191 -8.62 14.83 -1.35
C LYS A 191 -7.26 14.37 -1.87
#